data_AF-A0A524N2Z1-F1
#
_entry.id   AF-A0A524N2Z1-F1
#
_cell.length_a   1.000
_cell.length_b   1.000
_cell.length_c   1.000
_cell.angle_alpha   90.00
_cell.angle_beta   90.00
_cell.angle_gamma   90.00
#
_symmetry.space_group_name_H-M   'P 1'
#
loop_
_entity.id
_entity.type
_entity.pdbx_description
1 polymer ?
#
loop_
_entity_poly.entity_id
_entity_poly.type
_entity_poly.pdbx_seq_one_letter_code
_entity_poly.pdbx_strand_id
1 'polypeptide(L)'
;MGQSTVVATAFTAIMFVAGISILIMSTVSSFGTLSEAITDRAEISDIILSERIEFGEWALVDSSTLRINVSNVGSTSIMLNRFNKMDLITSYNDGSNQQTTWITYDQSESLSNYWSINRVFFRNQQQDLINPISLSGAISGAWDPEETLEIEIHLDEASPTFEYITLITPFGVQAHSSLTKLYDMGTATVLSGTRTVVVSHLIDRMPKSVQITPGSVINTEFWVELVDSNSFVIRISNNPPSNILFYWRVE
;
A
#
# COMPACT_ATOMS: atom_id res chain seq x y z
N MET A 1 53.68 -21.41 65.01
CA MET A 1 53.00 -20.26 64.37
C MET A 1 52.82 -20.43 62.85
N GLY A 2 52.75 -21.66 62.31
CA GLY A 2 52.67 -21.88 60.84
C GLY A 2 51.27 -22.13 60.27
N GLN A 3 50.37 -22.75 61.04
CA GLN A 3 49.07 -23.20 60.52
C GLN A 3 48.11 -22.04 60.19
N SER A 4 48.09 -20.98 61.01
CA SER A 4 47.21 -19.82 60.79
C SER A 4 47.60 -19.01 59.54
N THR A 5 48.89 -18.80 59.29
CA THR A 5 49.38 -18.07 58.11
C THR A 5 49.13 -18.84 56.81
N VAL A 6 49.28 -20.17 56.83
CA VAL A 6 49.00 -21.03 55.68
C VAL A 6 47.51 -21.00 55.34
N VAL A 7 46.63 -21.10 56.33
CA VAL A 7 45.17 -21.02 56.14
C VAL A 7 44.75 -19.63 55.60
N ALA A 8 45.28 -18.54 56.17
CA ALA A 8 44.98 -17.18 55.70
C ALA A 8 45.44 -16.94 54.26
N THR A 9 46.61 -17.47 53.88
CA THR A 9 47.13 -17.38 52.51
C THR A 9 46.26 -18.17 51.53
N ALA A 10 45.81 -19.38 51.92
CA ALA A 10 44.93 -20.20 51.11
C ALA A 10 43.57 -19.53 50.86
N PHE A 11 42.94 -18.94 51.89
CA PHE A 11 41.69 -18.20 51.74
C PHE A 11 41.85 -16.96 50.84
N THR A 12 42.94 -16.22 51.01
CA THR A 12 43.22 -15.04 50.19
C THR A 12 43.41 -15.43 48.72
N ALA A 13 44.14 -16.52 48.46
CA ALA A 13 44.33 -17.04 47.11
C ALA A 13 43.00 -17.49 46.46
N ILE A 14 42.15 -18.21 47.21
CA ILE A 14 40.83 -18.63 46.70
C ILE A 14 39.94 -17.42 46.40
N MET A 15 39.87 -16.44 47.30
CA MET A 15 39.07 -15.22 47.05
C MET A 15 39.57 -14.45 45.84
N PHE A 16 40.89 -14.38 45.64
CA PHE A 16 41.48 -13.69 44.50
C PHE A 16 41.16 -14.42 43.19
N VAL A 17 41.34 -15.75 43.14
CA VAL A 17 41.03 -16.56 41.96
C VAL A 17 39.53 -16.55 41.66
N ALA A 18 38.67 -16.72 42.67
CA ALA A 18 37.22 -16.68 42.51
C ALA A 18 36.74 -15.29 42.07
N GLY A 19 37.26 -14.23 42.69
CA GLY A 19 36.93 -12.84 42.33
C GLY A 19 37.31 -12.51 40.90
N ILE A 20 38.53 -12.86 40.48
CA ILE A 20 38.97 -12.68 39.08
C ILE A 20 38.12 -13.53 38.13
N SER A 21 37.83 -14.79 38.48
CA SER A 21 37.02 -15.67 37.63
C SER A 21 35.61 -15.12 37.42
N ILE A 22 34.97 -14.60 38.48
CA ILE A 22 33.65 -13.98 38.40
C ILE A 22 33.71 -12.72 37.53
N LEU A 23 34.73 -11.87 37.69
CA LEU A 23 34.89 -10.66 36.87
C LEU A 23 35.10 -10.99 35.39
N ILE A 24 35.94 -11.98 35.08
CA ILE A 24 36.17 -12.44 33.71
C ILE A 24 34.87 -13.01 33.14
N MET A 25 34.19 -13.90 33.86
CA MET A 25 32.95 -14.54 33.39
C MET A 25 31.84 -13.52 33.16
N SER A 26 31.68 -12.55 34.06
CA SER A 26 30.71 -11.46 33.92
C SER A 26 31.03 -10.62 32.68
N THR A 27 32.29 -10.26 32.47
CA THR A 27 32.71 -9.45 31.31
C THR A 27 32.49 -10.20 30.00
N VAL A 28 32.91 -11.46 29.92
CA VAL A 28 32.74 -12.30 28.72
C VAL A 28 31.26 -12.51 28.41
N SER A 29 30.44 -12.81 29.42
CA SER A 29 29.00 -12.97 29.23
C SER A 29 28.33 -11.69 28.75
N SER A 30 28.70 -10.54 29.30
CA SER A 30 28.15 -9.23 28.91
C SER A 30 28.57 -8.85 27.50
N PHE A 31 29.81 -9.18 27.13
CA PHE A 31 30.29 -8.97 25.77
C PHE A 31 29.57 -9.90 24.78
N GLY A 32 29.32 -11.15 25.16
CA GLY A 32 28.56 -12.11 24.35
C GLY A 32 27.15 -11.61 24.04
N THR A 33 26.39 -11.20 25.06
CA THR A 33 25.03 -10.69 24.88
C THR A 33 25.00 -9.38 24.09
N LEU A 34 25.97 -8.49 24.31
CA LEU A 34 26.08 -7.25 23.55
C LEU A 34 26.44 -7.53 22.07
N SER A 35 27.34 -8.47 21.81
CA SER A 35 27.74 -8.85 20.46
C SER A 35 26.57 -9.47 19.69
N GLU A 36 25.78 -10.32 20.34
CA GLU A 36 24.57 -10.92 19.77
C GLU A 36 23.56 -9.81 19.44
N ALA A 37 23.25 -8.93 20.40
CA ALA A 37 22.32 -7.82 20.18
C ALA A 37 22.76 -6.86 19.06
N ILE A 38 24.07 -6.59 18.93
CA ILE A 38 24.62 -5.78 17.83
C ILE A 38 24.44 -6.49 16.49
N THR A 39 24.68 -7.80 16.45
CA THR A 39 24.55 -8.60 15.22
C THR A 39 23.08 -8.63 14.77
N ASP A 40 22.15 -8.94 15.68
CA ASP A 40 20.72 -8.92 15.41
C ASP A 40 20.26 -7.54 14.93
N ARG A 41 20.76 -6.47 15.55
CA ARG A 41 20.42 -5.11 15.16
C ARG A 41 20.99 -4.75 13.79
N ALA A 42 22.18 -5.22 13.45
CA ALA A 42 22.79 -5.01 12.14
C ALA A 42 21.97 -5.72 11.05
N GLU A 43 21.58 -6.97 11.28
CA GLU A 43 20.75 -7.74 10.33
C GLU A 43 19.37 -7.09 10.12
N ILE A 44 18.69 -6.69 11.18
CA ILE A 44 17.40 -5.98 11.07
C ILE A 44 17.56 -4.65 10.33
N SER A 45 18.64 -3.91 10.61
CA SER A 45 18.88 -2.62 9.94
C SER A 45 19.15 -2.81 8.45
N ASP A 46 19.89 -3.86 8.07
CA ASP A 46 20.14 -4.19 6.66
C ASP A 46 18.84 -4.54 5.93
N ILE A 47 17.95 -5.31 6.56
CA ILE A 47 16.62 -5.61 6.02
C ILE A 47 15.81 -4.33 5.80
N ILE A 48 15.71 -3.46 6.81
CA ILE A 48 14.95 -2.19 6.73
C ILE A 48 15.48 -1.29 5.61
N LEU A 49 16.81 -1.22 5.43
CA LEU A 49 17.44 -0.41 4.39
C LEU A 49 17.25 -0.99 2.99
N SER A 50 17.08 -2.31 2.91
CA SER A 50 16.98 -3.06 1.65
C SER A 50 15.54 -3.26 1.19
N GLU A 51 14.58 -3.11 2.10
CA GLU A 51 13.15 -3.26 1.83
C GLU A 51 12.55 -1.94 1.34
N ARG A 52 11.84 -2.00 0.22
CA ARG A 52 11.24 -0.81 -0.39
C ARG A 52 9.99 -1.19 -1.15
N ILE A 53 8.88 -0.55 -0.80
CA ILE A 53 7.57 -0.83 -1.37
C ILE A 53 7.05 0.42 -2.09
N GLU A 54 6.46 0.22 -3.27
CA GLU A 54 5.84 1.29 -4.05
C GLU A 54 4.40 0.92 -4.44
N PHE A 55 3.50 1.89 -4.31
CA PHE A 55 2.14 1.77 -4.84
C PHE A 55 2.13 2.13 -6.32
N GLY A 56 1.42 1.32 -7.10
CA GLY A 56 1.17 1.52 -8.52
C GLY A 56 -0.25 2.02 -8.78
N GLU A 57 -0.78 1.62 -9.93
CA GLU A 57 -2.14 1.97 -10.35
C GLU A 57 -3.20 1.35 -9.43
N TRP A 58 -4.32 2.05 -9.29
CA TRP A 58 -5.47 1.62 -8.51
C TRP A 58 -6.76 1.83 -9.30
N ALA A 59 -7.76 1.00 -9.00
CA ALA A 59 -9.09 1.08 -9.58
C ALA A 59 -10.13 0.61 -8.56
N LEU A 60 -11.32 1.21 -8.59
CA LEU A 60 -12.47 0.71 -7.84
C LEU A 60 -13.08 -0.46 -8.62
N VAL A 61 -13.24 -1.60 -7.95
CA VAL A 61 -13.91 -2.78 -8.50
C VAL A 61 -15.42 -2.60 -8.41
N ASP A 62 -15.86 -2.06 -7.27
CA ASP A 62 -17.23 -1.68 -6.98
C ASP A 62 -17.22 -0.45 -6.05
N SER A 63 -18.36 -0.10 -5.44
CA SER A 63 -18.47 1.08 -4.58
C SER A 63 -17.70 0.97 -3.26
N SER A 64 -17.36 -0.23 -2.79
CA SER A 64 -16.74 -0.45 -1.48
C SER A 64 -15.43 -1.26 -1.52
N THR A 65 -15.05 -1.69 -2.72
CA THR A 65 -13.86 -2.51 -2.98
C THR A 65 -12.88 -1.77 -3.88
N LEU A 66 -11.70 -1.51 -3.33
CA LEU A 66 -10.57 -0.90 -4.04
C LEU A 66 -9.54 -1.97 -4.40
N ARG A 67 -9.06 -1.92 -5.63
CA ARG A 67 -7.94 -2.73 -6.10
C ARG A 67 -6.74 -1.85 -6.38
N ILE A 68 -5.58 -2.23 -5.87
CA ILE A 68 -4.36 -1.46 -6.03
C ILE A 68 -3.16 -2.38 -6.22
N ASN A 69 -2.28 -1.98 -7.13
CA ASN A 69 -1.02 -2.67 -7.35
C ASN A 69 0.03 -2.18 -6.36
N VAL A 70 0.75 -3.10 -5.74
CA VAL A 70 1.82 -2.81 -4.78
C VAL A 70 3.05 -3.61 -5.18
N SER A 71 4.17 -2.94 -5.43
CA SER A 71 5.39 -3.57 -5.93
C SER A 71 6.48 -3.59 -4.88
N ASN A 72 7.16 -4.73 -4.75
CA ASN A 72 8.39 -4.83 -3.99
C ASN A 72 9.56 -4.43 -4.89
N VAL A 73 10.02 -3.20 -4.70
CA VAL A 73 11.17 -2.63 -5.41
C VAL A 73 12.45 -2.66 -4.57
N GLY A 74 12.38 -3.31 -3.40
CA GLY A 74 13.51 -3.61 -2.55
C GLY A 74 14.31 -4.81 -3.05
N SER A 75 15.21 -5.30 -2.20
CA SER A 75 16.04 -6.49 -2.45
C SER A 75 15.78 -7.63 -1.46
N THR A 76 14.82 -7.46 -0.56
CA THR A 76 14.42 -8.46 0.43
C THR A 76 13.06 -9.05 0.09
N SER A 77 12.90 -10.35 0.32
CA SER A 77 11.62 -11.04 0.18
C SER A 77 10.80 -10.99 1.46
N ILE A 78 9.49 -10.77 1.34
CA ILE A 78 8.56 -10.74 2.49
C ILE A 78 7.74 -12.02 2.51
N MET A 79 7.93 -12.84 3.54
CA MET A 79 7.24 -14.13 3.67
C MET A 79 5.74 -13.93 3.87
N LEU A 80 4.90 -14.67 3.13
CA LEU A 80 3.44 -14.51 3.21
C LEU A 80 2.86 -14.91 4.58
N ASN A 81 3.54 -15.80 5.31
CA ASN A 81 3.14 -16.15 6.67
C ASN A 81 3.28 -14.98 7.68
N ARG A 82 3.88 -13.85 7.27
CA ARG A 82 3.97 -12.61 8.06
C ARG A 82 3.01 -11.53 7.59
N PHE A 83 2.16 -11.79 6.58
CA PHE A 83 1.22 -10.79 6.07
C PHE A 83 0.17 -10.39 7.12
N ASN A 84 -0.17 -11.32 8.02
CA ASN A 84 -1.00 -11.02 9.19
C ASN A 84 -0.34 -10.08 10.21
N LYS A 85 0.96 -9.76 10.06
CA LYS A 85 1.70 -8.77 10.85
C LYS A 85 1.94 -7.47 10.08
N MET A 86 1.45 -7.36 8.86
CA MET A 86 1.48 -6.12 8.10
C MET A 86 0.28 -5.27 8.49
N ASP A 87 0.50 -3.96 8.58
CA ASP A 87 -0.58 -3.03 8.82
C ASP A 87 -0.97 -2.37 7.51
N LEU A 88 -2.20 -2.57 7.08
CA LEU A 88 -2.81 -1.80 6.03
C LEU A 88 -3.79 -0.81 6.68
N ILE A 89 -3.52 0.48 6.53
CA ILE A 89 -4.34 1.55 7.07
C ILE A 89 -4.93 2.32 5.90
N THR A 90 -6.25 2.47 5.89
CA THR A 90 -6.96 3.24 4.87
C THR A 90 -7.71 4.40 5.51
N SER A 91 -7.62 5.57 4.87
CA SER A 91 -8.42 6.74 5.18
C SER A 91 -9.45 6.92 4.08
N TYR A 92 -10.71 7.06 4.48
CA TYR A 92 -11.84 7.19 3.56
C TYR A 92 -12.89 8.12 4.14
N ASN A 93 -13.79 8.61 3.29
CA ASN A 93 -14.97 9.34 3.69
C ASN A 93 -16.19 8.41 3.64
N ASP A 94 -16.92 8.28 4.75
CA ASP A 94 -18.15 7.48 4.87
C ASP A 94 -19.41 8.20 4.29
N GLY A 95 -19.20 9.33 3.62
CA GLY A 95 -20.24 10.22 3.11
C GLY A 95 -20.61 11.35 4.07
N SER A 96 -20.22 11.25 5.34
CA SER A 96 -20.45 12.27 6.36
C SER A 96 -19.16 12.76 7.01
N ASN A 97 -18.26 11.83 7.35
CA ASN A 97 -17.03 12.09 8.08
C ASN A 97 -15.84 11.36 7.45
N GLN A 98 -14.65 11.92 7.68
CA GLN A 98 -13.40 11.24 7.40
C GLN A 98 -13.12 10.19 8.48
N GLN A 99 -12.89 8.96 8.07
CA GLN A 99 -12.55 7.82 8.92
C GLN A 99 -11.16 7.32 8.54
N THR A 100 -10.44 6.80 9.53
CA THR A 100 -9.18 6.08 9.31
C THR A 100 -9.27 4.77 10.06
N THR A 101 -9.09 3.66 9.34
CA THR A 101 -9.25 2.33 9.92
C THR A 101 -8.09 1.42 9.53
N TRP A 102 -7.80 0.48 10.43
CA TRP A 102 -6.87 -0.61 10.18
C TRP A 102 -7.62 -1.77 9.56
N ILE A 103 -7.11 -2.26 8.43
CA ILE A 103 -7.71 -3.35 7.68
C ILE A 103 -6.92 -4.62 7.96
N THR A 104 -7.61 -5.64 8.43
CA THR A 104 -7.00 -6.93 8.73
C THR A 104 -6.79 -7.74 7.45
N TYR A 105 -5.66 -8.43 7.34
CA TYR A 105 -5.43 -9.36 6.26
C TYR A 105 -6.36 -10.58 6.40
N ASP A 106 -7.19 -10.83 5.40
CA ASP A 106 -8.02 -12.04 5.33
C ASP A 106 -8.18 -12.51 3.88
N GLN A 107 -7.43 -13.56 3.53
CA GLN A 107 -7.51 -14.19 2.21
C GLN A 107 -8.79 -15.03 2.03
N SER A 108 -9.54 -15.32 3.10
CA SER A 108 -10.79 -16.07 3.03
C SER A 108 -12.02 -15.19 2.86
N GLU A 109 -11.84 -13.86 2.86
CA GLU A 109 -12.90 -12.86 2.63
C GLU A 109 -14.11 -13.04 3.57
N SER A 110 -13.82 -13.44 4.81
CA SER A 110 -14.82 -13.77 5.82
C SER A 110 -15.13 -12.61 6.76
N LEU A 111 -14.22 -11.65 6.86
CA LEU A 111 -14.37 -10.44 7.67
C LEU A 111 -15.18 -9.38 6.93
N SER A 112 -15.72 -8.41 7.68
CA SER A 112 -16.45 -7.27 7.10
C SER A 112 -15.51 -6.26 6.43
N ASN A 113 -14.37 -5.98 7.07
CA ASN A 113 -13.31 -5.14 6.51
C ASN A 113 -12.06 -6.00 6.39
N TYR A 114 -11.58 -6.18 5.16
CA TYR A 114 -10.41 -7.00 4.91
C TYR A 114 -9.59 -6.48 3.74
N TRP A 115 -8.33 -6.93 3.72
CA TRP A 115 -7.54 -6.89 2.51
C TRP A 115 -7.04 -8.30 2.18
N SER A 116 -7.01 -8.61 0.90
CA SER A 116 -6.61 -9.90 0.36
C SER A 116 -5.70 -9.70 -0.86
N ILE A 117 -5.00 -10.75 -1.26
CA ILE A 117 -4.23 -10.76 -2.50
C ILE A 117 -5.14 -11.35 -3.57
N ASN A 118 -5.36 -10.60 -4.65
CA ASN A 118 -6.10 -11.10 -5.81
C ASN A 118 -5.16 -11.80 -6.79
N ARG A 119 -4.06 -11.13 -7.16
CA ARG A 119 -3.10 -11.62 -8.17
C ARG A 119 -1.68 -11.23 -7.85
N VAL A 120 -0.75 -11.98 -8.44
CA VAL A 120 0.69 -11.73 -8.39
C VAL A 120 1.19 -11.55 -9.82
N PHE A 121 1.99 -10.53 -10.03
CA PHE A 121 2.67 -10.24 -11.28
C PHE A 121 4.18 -10.21 -11.06
N PHE A 122 4.92 -10.84 -11.97
CA PHE A 122 6.36 -10.67 -12.09
C PHE A 122 6.64 -9.99 -13.43
N ARG A 123 7.29 -8.82 -13.40
CA ARG A 123 7.64 -8.04 -14.62
C ARG A 123 6.45 -7.84 -15.58
N ASN A 124 5.29 -7.46 -15.03
CA ASN A 124 4.03 -7.24 -15.77
C ASN A 124 3.46 -8.49 -16.47
N GLN A 125 3.92 -9.68 -16.13
CA GLN A 125 3.29 -10.93 -16.54
C GLN A 125 2.65 -11.57 -15.30
N GLN A 126 1.44 -12.13 -15.45
CA GLN A 126 0.79 -12.89 -14.38
C GLN A 126 1.51 -14.23 -14.24
N GLN A 127 2.66 -14.19 -13.59
CA GLN A 127 3.53 -15.32 -13.32
C GLN A 127 4.21 -15.05 -11.98
N ASP A 128 4.45 -16.13 -11.26
CA ASP A 128 5.22 -16.16 -10.03
C ASP A 128 6.31 -17.21 -10.26
N LEU A 129 7.51 -16.71 -10.55
CA LEU A 129 8.61 -17.49 -11.13
C LEU A 129 9.69 -17.82 -10.11
N ILE A 130 9.73 -17.13 -8.97
CA ILE A 130 10.81 -17.23 -7.98
C ILE A 130 10.35 -18.09 -6.80
N ASN A 131 9.32 -17.66 -6.04
CA ASN A 131 8.75 -18.42 -4.92
C ASN A 131 7.21 -18.47 -4.97
N PRO A 132 6.63 -19.49 -5.64
CA PRO A 132 5.21 -19.58 -5.91
C PRO A 132 4.32 -19.30 -4.69
N ILE A 133 3.57 -18.22 -4.78
CA ILE A 133 2.54 -17.78 -3.86
C ILE A 133 1.31 -18.65 -4.07
N SER A 134 1.01 -19.48 -3.06
CA SER A 134 -0.21 -20.26 -3.00
C SER A 134 -1.27 -19.50 -2.21
N LEU A 135 -2.23 -18.90 -2.93
CA LEU A 135 -3.38 -18.20 -2.34
C LEU A 135 -4.53 -19.15 -1.99
N SER A 136 -4.55 -20.36 -2.55
CA SER A 136 -5.56 -21.38 -2.26
C SER A 136 -5.09 -22.31 -1.13
N GLY A 137 -5.79 -22.30 0.00
CA GLY A 137 -5.50 -23.19 1.14
C GLY A 137 -4.52 -22.59 2.14
N ALA A 138 -3.47 -23.34 2.51
CA ALA A 138 -2.44 -22.82 3.42
C ALA A 138 -1.54 -21.82 2.69
N ILE A 139 -1.64 -20.56 3.11
CA ILE A 139 -0.87 -19.45 2.54
C ILE A 139 0.63 -19.77 2.67
N SER A 140 1.30 -19.84 1.53
CA SER A 140 2.74 -20.13 1.44
C SER A 140 3.36 -19.41 0.25
N GLY A 141 4.68 -19.23 0.30
CA GLY A 141 5.44 -18.42 -0.66
C GLY A 141 6.06 -17.19 0.00
N ALA A 142 6.74 -16.40 -0.82
CA ALA A 142 7.30 -15.11 -0.43
C ALA A 142 6.97 -14.09 -1.51
N TRP A 143 6.74 -12.85 -1.09
CA TRP A 143 6.66 -11.72 -2.00
C TRP A 143 8.08 -11.25 -2.29
N ASP A 144 8.59 -11.65 -3.45
CA ASP A 144 9.98 -11.46 -3.84
C ASP A 144 10.22 -10.07 -4.46
N PRO A 145 11.50 -9.64 -4.54
CA PRO A 145 11.87 -8.47 -5.32
C PRO A 145 11.39 -8.52 -6.78
N GLU A 146 11.00 -7.36 -7.31
CA GLU A 146 10.44 -7.17 -8.67
C GLU A 146 9.04 -7.79 -8.88
N GLU A 147 8.39 -8.26 -7.82
CA GLU A 147 7.01 -8.72 -7.87
C GLU A 147 6.03 -7.63 -7.45
N THR A 148 4.90 -7.61 -8.15
CA THR A 148 3.76 -6.73 -7.89
C THR A 148 2.57 -7.56 -7.44
N LEU A 149 2.06 -7.26 -6.24
CA LEU A 149 0.81 -7.80 -5.73
C LEU A 149 -0.33 -6.88 -6.14
N GLU A 150 -1.37 -7.46 -6.72
CA GLU A 150 -2.67 -6.81 -6.84
C GLU A 150 -3.45 -7.12 -5.58
N ILE A 151 -3.52 -6.15 -4.68
CA ILE A 151 -4.27 -6.28 -3.44
C ILE A 151 -5.68 -5.73 -3.63
N GLU A 152 -6.62 -6.36 -2.94
CA GLU A 152 -8.00 -5.94 -2.85
C GLU A 152 -8.30 -5.49 -1.42
N ILE A 153 -8.98 -4.37 -1.27
CA ILE A 153 -9.32 -3.75 0.00
C ILE A 153 -10.82 -3.55 0.01
N HIS A 154 -11.50 -4.23 0.91
CA HIS A 154 -12.94 -4.19 1.05
C HIS A 154 -13.34 -3.52 2.37
N LEU A 155 -14.34 -2.64 2.29
CA LEU A 155 -14.97 -1.99 3.44
C LEU A 155 -16.47 -2.33 3.45
N ASP A 156 -17.04 -2.64 4.61
CA ASP A 156 -18.49 -2.83 4.80
C ASP A 156 -19.27 -1.51 4.90
N GLU A 157 -18.72 -0.44 4.33
CA GLU A 157 -19.32 0.89 4.33
C GLU A 157 -20.05 1.16 3.02
N ALA A 158 -21.14 1.94 3.09
CA ALA A 158 -21.94 2.25 1.92
C ALA A 158 -21.25 3.31 1.05
N SER A 159 -20.56 2.87 0.00
CA SER A 159 -19.86 3.74 -0.97
C SER A 159 -18.78 4.66 -0.37
N PRO A 160 -17.78 4.11 0.35
CA PRO A 160 -16.68 4.90 0.89
C PRO A 160 -15.88 5.57 -0.23
N THR A 161 -15.53 6.84 -0.02
CA THR A 161 -14.58 7.54 -0.90
C THR A 161 -13.19 7.34 -0.35
N PHE A 162 -12.38 6.48 -0.97
CA PHE A 162 -11.02 6.23 -0.53
C PHE A 162 -10.10 7.43 -0.82
N GLU A 163 -9.33 7.88 0.18
CA GLU A 163 -8.49 9.07 0.06
C GLU A 163 -6.99 8.74 0.16
N TYR A 164 -6.62 7.89 1.12
CA TYR A 164 -5.22 7.63 1.45
C TYR A 164 -5.03 6.21 1.94
N ILE A 165 -3.94 5.56 1.50
CA ILE A 165 -3.52 4.26 2.00
C ILE A 165 -2.10 4.34 2.54
N THR A 166 -1.89 3.63 3.64
CA THR A 166 -0.58 3.31 4.19
C THR A 166 -0.44 1.80 4.32
N LEU A 167 0.69 1.26 3.87
CA LEU A 167 1.10 -0.11 4.12
C LEU A 167 2.37 -0.10 4.96
N ILE A 168 2.38 -0.85 6.05
CA ILE A 168 3.52 -1.04 6.93
C ILE A 168 3.91 -2.50 6.91
N THR A 169 5.17 -2.78 6.58
CA THR A 169 5.68 -4.14 6.49
C THR A 169 6.04 -4.69 7.88
N PRO A 170 6.29 -6.01 8.03
CA PRO A 170 6.55 -6.60 9.35
C PRO A 170 7.82 -6.05 10.04
N PHE A 171 8.71 -5.41 9.29
CA PHE A 171 9.93 -4.77 9.78
C PHE A 171 9.78 -3.25 9.99
N GLY A 172 8.58 -2.70 9.73
CA GLY A 172 8.25 -1.30 9.97
C GLY A 172 8.57 -0.35 8.82
N VAL A 173 8.89 -0.87 7.62
CA VAL A 173 9.00 -0.04 6.42
C VAL A 173 7.60 0.42 6.02
N GLN A 174 7.45 1.72 5.77
CA GLN A 174 6.17 2.33 5.44
C GLN A 174 6.17 2.78 3.99
N ALA A 175 5.07 2.49 3.30
CA ALA A 175 4.75 3.07 2.02
C ALA A 175 3.38 3.73 2.12
N HIS A 176 3.17 4.80 1.35
CA HIS A 176 1.90 5.50 1.33
C HIS A 176 1.51 5.91 -0.08
N SER A 177 0.21 6.03 -0.33
CA SER A 177 -0.32 6.54 -1.59
C SER A 177 -1.60 7.34 -1.37
N SER A 178 -1.69 8.49 -2.04
CA SER A 178 -2.94 9.23 -2.17
C SER A 178 -3.78 8.61 -3.28
N LEU A 179 -5.02 8.27 -2.98
CA LEU A 179 -5.97 7.68 -3.92
C LEU A 179 -6.81 8.74 -4.64
N THR A 180 -6.25 9.93 -4.82
CA THR A 180 -6.94 10.98 -5.57
C THR A 180 -6.82 10.66 -7.06
N LYS A 181 -7.96 10.47 -7.74
CA LYS A 181 -7.97 10.16 -9.18
C LYS A 181 -7.35 11.32 -9.96
N LEU A 182 -6.18 11.14 -10.55
CA LEU A 182 -5.45 12.23 -11.21
C LEU A 182 -6.21 12.77 -12.43
N TYR A 183 -6.92 11.91 -13.15
CA TYR A 183 -7.78 12.29 -14.24
C TYR A 183 -8.90 11.27 -14.45
N ASP A 184 -9.97 11.68 -15.09
CA ASP A 184 -11.04 10.81 -15.57
C ASP A 184 -11.25 11.02 -17.07
N MET A 185 -11.78 10.02 -17.76
CA MET A 185 -12.03 10.11 -19.19
C MET A 185 -13.21 9.25 -19.61
N GLY A 186 -13.81 9.60 -20.74
CA GLY A 186 -14.91 8.83 -21.28
C GLY A 186 -15.49 9.45 -22.54
N THR A 187 -16.74 9.08 -22.80
CA THR A 187 -17.52 9.60 -23.91
C THR A 187 -18.81 10.22 -23.43
N ALA A 188 -19.26 11.28 -24.11
CA ALA A 188 -20.56 11.89 -23.91
C ALA A 188 -21.23 12.12 -25.26
N THR A 189 -22.55 11.92 -25.34
CA THR A 189 -23.29 12.14 -26.58
C THR A 189 -24.27 13.28 -26.40
N VAL A 190 -24.14 14.33 -27.22
CA VAL A 190 -25.19 15.35 -27.37
C VAL A 190 -26.21 14.80 -28.36
N LEU A 191 -27.46 14.67 -27.93
CA LEU A 191 -28.53 14.12 -28.75
C LEU A 191 -28.99 15.12 -29.81
N SER A 192 -29.49 14.61 -30.92
CA SER A 192 -30.14 15.44 -31.95
C SER A 192 -31.23 16.31 -31.34
N GLY A 193 -31.22 17.60 -31.68
CA GLY A 193 -32.18 18.58 -31.16
C GLY A 193 -31.91 19.10 -29.74
N THR A 194 -30.91 18.58 -29.01
CA THR A 194 -30.47 19.16 -27.73
C THR A 194 -29.17 19.94 -27.91
N ARG A 195 -28.91 20.91 -27.03
CA ARG A 195 -27.69 21.75 -27.07
C ARG A 195 -26.69 21.44 -25.97
N THR A 196 -27.03 20.52 -25.09
CA THR A 196 -26.32 20.30 -23.83
C THR A 196 -26.28 18.83 -23.49
N VAL A 197 -25.18 18.40 -22.90
CA VAL A 197 -25.07 17.13 -22.17
C VAL A 197 -24.32 17.38 -20.86
N VAL A 198 -24.86 16.85 -19.76
CA VAL A 198 -24.18 16.84 -18.46
C VAL A 198 -23.30 15.59 -18.43
N VAL A 199 -22.03 15.78 -18.11
CA VAL A 199 -21.04 14.71 -18.00
C VAL A 199 -20.62 14.58 -16.55
N SER A 200 -20.96 13.47 -15.93
CA SER A 200 -20.46 13.11 -14.61
C SER A 200 -19.03 12.57 -14.70
N HIS A 201 -18.19 12.96 -13.75
CA HIS A 201 -16.82 12.46 -13.62
C HIS A 201 -16.49 12.14 -12.17
N LEU A 202 -15.45 11.34 -11.96
CA LEU A 202 -15.10 10.73 -10.68
C LEU A 202 -13.76 11.24 -10.12
N ILE A 203 -13.38 12.50 -10.40
CA ILE A 203 -12.18 13.10 -9.80
C ILE A 203 -12.40 13.72 -8.41
N ASP A 204 -13.66 13.83 -7.96
CA ASP A 204 -14.11 14.36 -6.64
C ASP A 204 -13.42 15.65 -6.19
N ARG A 205 -13.06 16.48 -7.17
CA ARG A 205 -12.47 17.80 -6.97
C ARG A 205 -12.76 18.66 -8.17
N MET A 206 -12.64 19.96 -8.00
CA MET A 206 -12.73 20.90 -9.11
C MET A 206 -11.61 20.62 -10.13
N PRO A 207 -11.93 20.30 -11.39
CA PRO A 207 -10.95 20.09 -12.42
C PRO A 207 -10.02 21.29 -12.61
N LYS A 208 -8.73 21.02 -12.73
CA LYS A 208 -7.72 21.95 -13.27
C LYS A 208 -7.86 22.10 -14.78
N SER A 209 -8.25 21.04 -15.48
CA SER A 209 -8.41 21.05 -16.93
C SER A 209 -9.55 20.13 -17.38
N VAL A 210 -10.33 20.60 -18.36
CA VAL A 210 -11.30 19.78 -19.09
C VAL A 210 -10.94 19.85 -20.57
N GLN A 211 -10.60 18.70 -21.15
CA GLN A 211 -10.33 18.54 -22.57
C GLN A 211 -11.50 17.79 -23.22
N ILE A 212 -12.04 18.34 -24.29
CA ILE A 212 -13.14 17.73 -25.05
C ILE A 212 -12.80 17.74 -26.53
N THR A 213 -13.01 16.60 -27.18
CA THR A 213 -12.73 16.40 -28.60
C THR A 213 -13.96 15.77 -29.28
N PRO A 214 -14.55 16.40 -30.30
CA PRO A 214 -15.64 15.79 -31.04
C PRO A 214 -15.14 14.56 -31.81
N GLY A 215 -15.92 13.48 -31.82
CA GLY A 215 -15.55 12.23 -32.50
C GLY A 215 -15.61 12.29 -34.02
N SER A 216 -16.17 13.38 -34.57
CA SER A 216 -16.21 13.68 -36.00
C SER A 216 -16.07 15.18 -36.21
N VAL A 217 -15.79 15.59 -37.45
CA VAL A 217 -15.85 17.00 -37.83
C VAL A 217 -17.26 17.52 -37.57
N ILE A 218 -17.35 18.64 -36.86
CA ILE A 218 -18.61 19.31 -36.52
C ILE A 218 -18.63 20.72 -37.09
N ASN A 219 -19.78 21.14 -37.60
CA ASN A 219 -19.99 22.48 -38.17
C ASN A 219 -20.60 23.45 -37.14
N THR A 220 -20.34 23.24 -35.86
CA THR A 220 -20.86 24.05 -34.76
C THR A 220 -19.74 24.32 -33.77
N GLU A 221 -19.78 25.49 -33.14
CA GLU A 221 -18.94 25.78 -31.98
C GLU A 221 -19.44 24.98 -30.77
N PHE A 222 -18.51 24.66 -29.88
CA PHE A 222 -18.76 23.95 -28.63
C PHE A 222 -17.85 24.48 -27.52
N TRP A 223 -18.30 24.39 -26.29
CA TRP A 223 -17.54 24.80 -25.11
C TRP A 223 -17.95 23.98 -23.88
N VAL A 224 -17.11 24.03 -22.85
CA VAL A 224 -17.41 23.49 -21.52
C VAL A 224 -17.91 24.63 -20.63
N GLU A 225 -18.94 24.39 -19.85
CA GLU A 225 -19.37 25.28 -18.77
C GLU A 225 -19.84 24.48 -17.55
N LEU A 226 -20.17 25.18 -16.46
CA LEU A 226 -20.68 24.59 -15.22
C LEU A 226 -19.79 23.43 -14.74
N VAL A 227 -18.49 23.73 -14.62
CA VAL A 227 -17.48 22.78 -14.17
C VAL A 227 -17.47 22.74 -12.64
N ASP A 228 -17.95 21.63 -12.10
CA ASP A 228 -18.05 21.38 -10.67
C ASP A 228 -17.13 20.21 -10.28
N SER A 229 -17.15 19.81 -8.99
CA SER A 229 -16.28 18.72 -8.49
C SER A 229 -16.62 17.34 -9.04
N ASN A 230 -17.84 17.16 -9.56
CA ASN A 230 -18.39 15.86 -9.94
C ASN A 230 -18.99 15.86 -11.36
N SER A 231 -19.04 17.01 -12.03
CA SER A 231 -19.58 17.10 -13.38
C SER A 231 -19.15 18.35 -14.14
N PHE A 232 -19.25 18.30 -15.45
CA PHE A 232 -19.24 19.49 -16.32
C PHE A 232 -20.33 19.39 -17.39
N VAL A 233 -20.66 20.51 -18.03
CA VAL A 233 -21.62 20.56 -19.13
C VAL A 233 -20.91 20.86 -20.44
N ILE A 234 -21.12 20.00 -21.44
CA ILE A 234 -20.74 20.31 -22.81
C ILE A 234 -21.91 21.02 -23.47
N ARG A 235 -21.66 22.19 -24.05
CA ARG A 235 -22.61 22.94 -24.87
C ARG A 235 -22.18 23.03 -26.31
N ILE A 236 -23.18 23.13 -27.18
CA ILE A 236 -23.01 23.41 -28.61
C ILE A 236 -23.86 24.61 -29.02
N SER A 237 -23.34 25.42 -29.95
CA SER A 237 -23.97 26.68 -30.37
C SER A 237 -25.34 26.49 -31.03
N ASN A 238 -25.51 25.40 -31.80
CA ASN A 238 -26.71 25.11 -32.58
C ASN A 238 -27.25 23.71 -32.29
N ASN A 239 -28.56 23.51 -32.51
CA ASN A 239 -29.17 22.18 -32.42
C ASN A 239 -28.54 21.28 -33.50
N PRO A 240 -27.95 20.15 -33.14
CA PRO A 240 -27.28 19.30 -34.09
C PRO A 240 -28.34 18.48 -34.85
N PRO A 241 -28.16 18.27 -36.17
CA PRO A 241 -29.09 17.49 -36.99
C PRO A 241 -29.00 15.99 -36.73
N SER A 242 -27.97 15.55 -36.00
CA SER A 242 -27.71 14.16 -35.60
C SER A 242 -27.03 14.14 -34.24
N ASN A 243 -26.95 12.98 -33.61
CA ASN A 243 -26.18 12.81 -32.37
C ASN A 243 -24.70 13.13 -32.61
N ILE A 244 -24.06 13.83 -31.68
CA ILE A 244 -22.63 14.15 -31.70
C ILE A 244 -21.96 13.47 -30.52
N LEU A 245 -20.98 12.61 -30.80
CA LEU A 245 -20.12 11.99 -29.79
C LEU A 245 -18.97 12.93 -29.45
N PHE A 246 -18.68 13.09 -28.17
CA PHE A 246 -17.50 13.77 -27.65
C PHE A 246 -16.68 12.79 -26.82
N TYR A 247 -15.37 12.76 -27.06
CA TYR A 247 -14.38 12.21 -26.14
C TYR A 247 -14.01 13.29 -25.15
N TRP A 248 -13.92 12.94 -23.88
CA TRP A 248 -13.56 13.88 -22.83
C TRP A 248 -12.49 13.32 -21.91
N ARG A 249 -11.65 14.22 -21.39
CA ARG A 249 -10.66 13.96 -20.36
C ARG A 249 -10.71 15.12 -19.38
N VAL A 250 -10.69 14.83 -18.09
CA VAL A 250 -10.74 15.82 -17.01
C VAL A 250 -9.63 15.53 -16.00
N GLU A 251 -8.93 16.56 -15.53
CA GLU A 251 -7.80 16.46 -14.58
C GLU A 251 -7.94 17.46 -13.43
#